data_AF-A0A6C0HXM3-F1
#
_entry.id   AF-A0A6C0HXM3-F1
#
_cell.length_a   1.000
_cell.length_b   1.000
_cell.length_c   1.000
_cell.angle_alpha   90.00
_cell.angle_beta   90.00
_cell.angle_gamma   90.00
#
_symmetry.space_group_name_H-M   'P 1'
#
loop_
_entity.id
_entity.type
_entity.pdbx_description
1 polymer ?
#
loop_
_entity_poly.entity_id
_entity_poly.type
_entity_poly.pdbx_seq_one_letter_code
_entity_poly.pdbx_strand_id
1 'polypeptide(L)'
;MLVWFLLLAYVVDTYYDNKYSKQLFAYKKQFKLAMIVFGVFSLYLFTKKNPAESTSFMQSLNGIIRYMPLDKEAKDMMSPFFSSGEQRILTSGSEATSRSVSGTKKKYVAAQQGWKCNDCQAQLDAWFEVDHKTRLADGGSNHIDNLVALCRNCHGKKTTFENL
;
A
#
# COMPACT_ATOMS: atom_id res chain seq x y z
N MET A 1 -13.83 6.04 -39.56
CA MET A 1 -13.74 4.66 -40.08
C MET A 1 -13.65 3.61 -38.98
N LEU A 2 -12.75 3.75 -38.00
CA LEU A 2 -12.56 2.77 -36.91
C LEU A 2 -13.80 2.60 -36.00
N VAL A 3 -14.54 3.68 -35.73
CA VAL A 3 -15.77 3.67 -34.91
C VAL A 3 -16.88 2.83 -35.56
N TRP A 4 -17.09 2.97 -36.88
CA TRP A 4 -18.08 2.19 -37.61
C TRP A 4 -17.73 0.70 -37.66
N PHE A 5 -16.44 0.36 -37.72
CA PHE A 5 -15.98 -1.01 -37.64
C PHE A 5 -16.24 -1.63 -36.25
N LEU A 6 -15.98 -0.88 -35.17
CA LEU A 6 -16.28 -1.33 -33.80
C LEU A 6 -17.79 -1.52 -33.57
N LEU A 7 -18.62 -0.62 -34.10
CA LEU A 7 -20.08 -0.74 -34.02
C LEU A 7 -20.59 -1.96 -34.78
N LEU A 8 -20.09 -2.20 -36.00
CA LEU A 8 -20.45 -3.39 -36.78
C LEU A 8 -20.05 -4.68 -36.06
N ALA A 9 -18.83 -4.73 -35.50
CA ALA A 9 -18.35 -5.88 -34.74
C ALA A 9 -19.20 -6.15 -33.49
N TYR A 10 -19.65 -5.09 -32.79
CA TYR A 10 -20.53 -5.22 -31.62
C TYR A 10 -21.92 -5.72 -31.98
N VAL A 11 -22.50 -5.23 -33.08
CA VAL A 11 -23.80 -5.71 -33.60
C VAL A 11 -23.70 -7.19 -33.99
N VAL A 12 -22.62 -7.59 -34.66
CA VAL A 12 -22.36 -8.99 -35.02
C VAL A 12 -22.21 -9.87 -33.78
N ASP A 13 -21.46 -9.44 -32.76
CA ASP A 13 -21.31 -10.22 -31.52
C ASP A 13 -22.64 -10.37 -30.76
N THR A 14 -23.46 -9.32 -30.75
CA THR A 14 -24.82 -9.34 -30.18
C THR A 14 -25.74 -10.29 -30.94
N TYR A 15 -25.64 -10.33 -32.28
CA TYR A 15 -26.43 -11.22 -33.14
C TYR A 15 -26.08 -12.71 -32.94
N TYR A 16 -24.84 -13.03 -32.60
CA TYR A 16 -24.38 -14.40 -32.30
C TYR A 16 -24.36 -14.72 -30.79
N ASP A 17 -25.31 -14.19 -30.00
CA ASP A 17 -25.47 -14.48 -28.56
C ASP A 17 -24.20 -14.31 -27.71
N ASN A 18 -23.39 -13.29 -28.03
CA ASN A 18 -22.13 -12.98 -27.36
C ASN A 18 -21.13 -14.17 -27.41
N LYS A 19 -21.23 -15.03 -28.43
CA LYS A 19 -20.35 -16.20 -28.57
C LYS A 19 -18.89 -15.80 -28.70
N TYR A 20 -18.59 -14.74 -29.46
CA TYR A 20 -17.22 -14.28 -29.69
C TYR A 20 -16.65 -13.54 -28.46
N SER A 21 -17.44 -12.69 -27.82
CA SER A 21 -17.03 -12.07 -26.55
C SER A 21 -16.85 -13.08 -25.42
N LYS A 22 -17.69 -14.11 -25.32
CA LYS A 22 -17.51 -15.21 -24.34
C LYS A 22 -16.22 -15.99 -24.59
N GLN A 23 -15.85 -16.25 -25.85
CA GLN A 23 -14.58 -16.89 -26.19
C GLN A 23 -13.38 -15.99 -25.83
N LEU A 24 -13.42 -14.70 -26.14
CA LEU A 24 -12.38 -13.74 -25.74
C LEU A 24 -12.21 -13.68 -24.21
N PHE A 25 -13.32 -13.68 -23.47
CA PHE A 25 -13.29 -13.69 -22.01
C PHE A 25 -12.94 -15.05 -21.39
N ALA A 26 -13.08 -16.16 -22.12
CA ALA A 26 -12.61 -17.48 -21.68
C ALA A 26 -11.08 -17.55 -21.61
N TYR A 27 -10.37 -16.85 -22.50
CA TYR A 27 -8.91 -16.81 -22.54
C TYR A 27 -8.27 -15.77 -21.62
N LYS A 28 -9.03 -15.15 -20.70
CA LYS A 28 -8.53 -14.16 -19.72
C LYS A 28 -7.25 -14.61 -19.01
N LYS A 29 -7.15 -15.90 -18.66
CA LYS A 29 -5.96 -16.45 -17.99
C LYS A 29 -4.72 -16.45 -18.89
N GLN A 30 -4.89 -16.86 -20.15
CA GLN A 30 -3.78 -16.91 -21.11
C GLN A 30 -3.32 -15.50 -21.50
N PHE A 31 -4.25 -14.56 -21.68
CA PHE A 31 -3.91 -13.17 -21.98
C PHE A 31 -3.14 -12.50 -20.83
N LYS A 32 -3.55 -12.72 -19.58
CA LYS A 32 -2.81 -12.23 -18.40
C LYS A 32 -1.38 -12.78 -18.35
N LEU A 33 -1.21 -14.08 -18.59
CA LEU A 33 0.12 -14.71 -18.61
C LEU A 33 0.96 -14.19 -19.78
N ALA A 34 0.38 -14.11 -20.98
CA ALA A 34 1.04 -13.62 -22.18
C ALA A 34 1.54 -12.18 -22.03
N MET A 35 0.73 -11.29 -21.44
CA MET A 35 1.13 -9.90 -21.18
C MET A 35 2.29 -9.79 -20.19
N ILE A 36 2.30 -10.59 -19.12
CA ILE A 36 3.42 -10.61 -18.16
C ILE A 36 4.68 -11.13 -18.83
N VAL A 37 4.61 -12.27 -19.53
CA VAL A 37 5.75 -12.85 -20.24
C VAL A 37 6.28 -11.89 -21.31
N PHE A 38 5.39 -11.28 -22.09
CA PHE A 38 5.75 -10.30 -23.11
C PHE A 38 6.41 -9.06 -22.50
N GLY A 39 5.87 -8.52 -21.40
CA GLY A 39 6.44 -7.38 -20.70
C GLY A 39 7.85 -7.66 -20.16
N VAL A 40 8.04 -8.80 -19.50
CA VAL A 40 9.35 -9.23 -18.98
C VAL A 40 10.34 -9.47 -20.11
N PHE A 41 9.92 -10.15 -21.18
CA PHE A 41 10.77 -10.43 -22.33
C PHE A 41 11.17 -9.16 -23.08
N SER A 42 10.22 -8.24 -23.28
CA SER A 42 10.47 -6.93 -23.89
C SER A 42 11.46 -6.12 -23.06
N LEU A 43 11.28 -6.08 -21.74
CA LEU A 43 12.19 -5.37 -20.83
C LEU A 43 13.59 -6.01 -20.84
N TYR A 44 13.68 -7.34 -20.82
CA TYR A 44 14.95 -8.07 -20.90
C TYR A 44 15.71 -7.74 -22.19
N LEU A 45 15.02 -7.73 -23.33
CA LEU A 45 15.62 -7.37 -24.61
C LEU A 45 16.06 -5.90 -24.63
N PHE A 46 15.26 -5.00 -24.05
CA PHE A 46 15.59 -3.58 -23.95
C PHE A 46 16.87 -3.34 -23.14
N THR A 47 16.99 -3.95 -21.95
CA THR A 47 18.18 -3.84 -21.11
C THR A 47 19.41 -4.45 -21.76
N LYS A 48 19.24 -5.53 -22.52
CA LYS A 48 20.35 -6.21 -23.21
C LYS A 48 20.81 -5.48 -24.47
N LYS A 49 19.88 -4.89 -25.24
CA LYS A 49 20.21 -4.17 -26.48
C LYS A 49 20.76 -2.77 -26.21
N ASN A 50 20.28 -2.08 -25.18
CA ASN A 50 20.68 -0.71 -24.86
C ASN A 50 21.19 -0.59 -23.40
N PRO A 51 22.41 -1.05 -23.10
CA PRO A 51 22.96 -1.02 -21.74
C PRO A 51 23.20 0.42 -21.22
N ALA A 52 23.55 1.36 -22.10
CA ALA A 52 23.76 2.77 -21.72
C ALA A 52 22.44 3.51 -21.43
N GLU A 53 21.39 3.28 -22.22
CA GLU A 53 20.10 3.94 -22.02
C GLU A 53 19.31 3.35 -20.84
N SER A 54 19.41 2.04 -20.62
CA SER A 54 18.76 1.41 -19.45
C SER A 54 19.36 1.90 -18.13
N THR A 55 20.67 2.16 -18.09
CA THR A 55 21.34 2.72 -16.91
C THR A 55 21.02 4.20 -16.69
N SER A 56 20.98 5.02 -17.74
CA SER A 56 20.56 6.42 -17.64
C SER A 56 19.08 6.58 -17.27
N PHE A 57 18.21 5.67 -17.76
CA PHE A 57 16.81 5.58 -17.36
C PHE A 57 16.69 5.24 -15.86
N MET A 58 17.47 4.27 -15.36
CA MET A 58 17.50 3.94 -13.93
C MET A 58 18.00 5.10 -13.06
N GLN A 59 18.98 5.87 -13.52
CA GLN A 59 19.44 7.08 -12.83
C GLN A 59 18.35 8.17 -12.83
N SER A 60 17.62 8.32 -13.94
CA SER A 60 16.48 9.23 -14.05
C SER A 60 15.33 8.83 -13.12
N LEU A 61 15.03 7.53 -13.04
CA LEU A 61 14.06 6.98 -12.09
C LEU A 61 14.47 7.22 -10.63
N ASN A 62 15.76 7.12 -10.29
CA ASN A 62 16.23 7.41 -8.93
C ASN A 62 16.00 8.89 -8.56
N GLY A 63 16.24 9.79 -9.51
CA GLY A 63 15.79 11.18 -9.39
C GLY A 63 14.29 11.21 -9.09
N ILE A 64 13.46 10.65 -9.97
CA ILE A 64 12.00 10.69 -9.87
C ILE A 64 11.49 10.14 -8.54
N ILE A 65 12.02 9.02 -8.07
CA ILE A 65 11.61 8.39 -6.81
C ILE A 65 11.88 9.33 -5.61
N ARG A 66 12.95 10.13 -5.64
CA ARG A 66 13.25 11.08 -4.54
C ARG A 66 12.28 12.24 -4.47
N TYR A 67 11.71 12.66 -5.59
CA TYR A 67 10.79 13.80 -5.67
C TYR A 67 9.37 13.42 -6.06
N MET A 68 9.02 12.13 -6.05
CA MET A 68 7.65 11.67 -6.26
C MET A 68 6.89 11.82 -4.94
N PRO A 69 5.93 12.76 -4.83
CA PRO A 69 4.99 12.72 -3.74
C PRO A 69 4.14 11.46 -3.95
N LEU A 70 4.30 10.46 -3.08
CA LEU A 70 3.34 9.37 -2.99
C LEU A 70 2.09 9.94 -2.32
N ASP A 71 1.21 10.51 -3.13
CA ASP A 71 -0.15 10.86 -2.76
C ASP A 71 -0.92 9.60 -2.33
N LYS A 72 -1.93 9.78 -1.47
CA LYS A 72 -2.69 8.66 -0.90
C LYS A 72 -3.39 7.86 -2.02
N GLU A 73 -3.75 8.54 -3.10
CA GLU A 73 -4.36 7.98 -4.29
C GLU A 73 -3.41 7.07 -5.08
N ALA A 74 -2.14 7.45 -5.31
CA ALA A 74 -1.16 6.56 -5.95
C ALA A 74 -0.83 5.34 -5.09
N LYS A 75 -0.86 5.48 -3.75
CA LYS A 75 -0.65 4.36 -2.82
C LYS A 75 -1.71 3.27 -2.99
N ASP A 76 -2.98 3.65 -3.15
CA ASP A 76 -4.08 2.69 -3.34
C ASP A 76 -3.96 1.94 -4.68
N MET A 77 -3.49 2.61 -5.75
CA MET A 77 -3.25 1.98 -7.05
C MET A 77 -2.03 1.05 -7.04
N MET A 78 -0.99 1.38 -6.28
CA MET A 78 0.24 0.57 -6.18
C MET A 78 0.17 -0.50 -5.08
N SER A 79 -0.86 -0.48 -4.23
CA SER A 79 -1.08 -1.44 -3.15
C SER A 79 -0.96 -2.91 -3.57
N PRO A 80 -1.41 -3.38 -4.76
CA PRO A 80 -1.30 -4.79 -5.12
C PRO A 80 0.16 -5.26 -5.31
N PHE A 81 1.08 -4.32 -5.56
CA PHE A 81 2.49 -4.60 -5.82
C PHE A 81 3.38 -4.42 -4.58
N PHE A 82 2.98 -3.57 -3.62
CA PHE A 82 3.78 -3.27 -2.41
C PHE A 82 3.19 -3.79 -1.09
N SER A 83 1.91 -4.20 -1.02
CA SER A 83 1.16 -4.25 0.26
C SER A 83 1.18 -5.56 1.07
N SER A 84 1.93 -6.60 0.70
CA SER A 84 1.90 -7.88 1.46
C SER A 84 2.24 -7.72 2.95
N GLY A 85 3.07 -6.74 3.30
CA GLY A 85 3.41 -6.43 4.70
C GLY A 85 2.38 -5.51 5.38
N GLU A 86 1.88 -4.51 4.68
CA GLU A 86 0.98 -3.50 5.24
C GLU A 86 -0.39 -4.07 5.59
N GLN A 87 -0.95 -4.90 4.71
CA GLN A 87 -2.27 -5.50 4.92
C GLN A 87 -2.30 -6.38 6.18
N ARG A 88 -1.21 -7.11 6.47
CA ARG A 88 -1.07 -7.90 7.70
C ARG A 88 -1.06 -7.05 8.97
N ILE A 89 -0.46 -5.85 8.92
CA ILE A 89 -0.41 -4.95 10.08
C ILE A 89 -1.81 -4.40 10.33
N LEU A 90 -2.51 -3.97 9.27
CA LEU A 90 -3.88 -3.45 9.31
C LEU A 90 -4.88 -4.48 9.85
N THR A 91 -4.80 -5.74 9.43
CA THR A 91 -5.74 -6.77 9.88
C THR A 91 -5.35 -7.43 11.22
N SER A 92 -4.24 -7.03 11.84
CA SER A 92 -3.75 -7.64 13.09
C SER A 92 -4.28 -6.90 14.33
N GLY A 93 -4.44 -7.63 15.45
CA GLY A 93 -4.73 -7.03 16.76
C GLY A 93 -6.22 -6.84 17.08
N SER A 94 -7.10 -7.59 16.41
CA SER A 94 -8.53 -7.65 16.71
C SER A 94 -8.82 -8.27 18.08
N GLU A 95 -8.00 -9.24 18.50
CA GLU A 95 -8.12 -9.89 19.81
C GLU A 95 -7.17 -9.25 20.84
N ALA A 96 -7.72 -8.79 21.96
CA ALA A 96 -7.02 -8.08 23.04
C ALA A 96 -6.29 -9.04 24.01
N THR A 97 -5.52 -10.00 23.50
CA THR A 97 -4.91 -11.05 24.35
C THR A 97 -3.57 -10.64 24.98
N SER A 98 -2.85 -9.66 24.41
CA SER A 98 -1.55 -9.20 24.93
C SER A 98 -1.50 -7.68 25.11
N ARG A 99 -0.86 -7.20 26.18
CA ARG A 99 -0.61 -5.76 26.41
C ARG A 99 0.45 -5.15 25.49
N SER A 100 1.26 -5.99 24.83
CA SER A 100 2.33 -5.55 23.93
C SER A 100 1.88 -5.53 22.47
N VAL A 101 2.38 -4.53 21.73
CA VAL A 101 2.25 -4.42 20.28
C VAL A 101 3.60 -4.63 19.60
N SER A 102 3.61 -5.23 18.40
CA SER A 102 4.84 -5.56 17.68
C SER A 102 5.65 -4.32 17.30
N GLY A 103 6.98 -4.45 17.27
CA GLY A 103 7.87 -3.31 16.93
C GLY A 103 7.59 -2.70 15.55
N THR A 104 7.22 -3.52 14.57
CA THR A 104 6.80 -3.06 13.24
C THR A 104 5.52 -2.24 13.29
N LYS A 105 4.54 -2.65 14.10
CA LYS A 105 3.29 -1.90 14.28
C LYS A 105 3.55 -0.57 14.99
N LYS A 106 4.47 -0.51 15.95
CA LYS A 106 4.88 0.75 16.59
C LYS A 106 5.48 1.74 15.59
N LYS A 107 6.38 1.27 14.73
CA LYS A 107 6.99 2.08 13.66
C LYS A 107 5.94 2.54 12.64
N TYR A 108 4.97 1.68 12.31
CA TYR A 108 3.88 2.02 11.40
C TYR A 108 3.02 3.18 11.94
N VAL A 109 2.59 3.11 13.20
CA VAL A 109 1.81 4.17 13.86
C VAL A 109 2.59 5.50 13.89
N ALA A 110 3.87 5.46 14.25
CA ALA A 110 4.72 6.67 14.25
C ALA A 110 4.89 7.26 12.85
N ALA A 111 5.10 6.43 11.82
CA ALA A 111 5.20 6.89 10.45
C ALA A 111 3.87 7.49 9.94
N GLN A 112 2.73 6.90 10.30
CA GLN A 112 1.40 7.43 9.97
C GLN A 112 1.13 8.79 10.62
N GLN A 113 1.70 9.04 11.81
CA GLN A 113 1.67 10.35 12.49
C GLN A 113 2.74 11.33 11.97
N GLY A 114 3.45 11.00 10.89
CA GLY A 114 4.52 11.85 10.35
C GLY A 114 5.71 11.99 11.30
N TRP A 115 5.97 10.98 12.13
CA TRP A 115 6.98 11.00 13.19
C TRP A 115 6.83 12.18 14.15
N LYS A 116 5.59 12.61 14.41
CA LYS A 116 5.29 13.64 15.39
C LYS A 116 4.48 13.07 16.55
N CYS A 117 4.79 13.57 17.75
CA CYS A 117 4.04 13.23 18.95
C CYS A 117 2.61 13.71 18.80
N ASN A 118 1.64 12.85 19.07
CA ASN A 118 0.22 13.22 18.90
C ASN A 118 -0.26 14.29 19.89
N ASP A 119 0.40 14.43 21.05
CA ASP A 119 0.03 15.43 22.06
C ASP A 119 0.76 16.76 21.83
N CYS A 120 2.09 16.78 21.95
CA CYS A 120 2.86 18.03 21.84
C CYS A 120 3.29 18.41 20.42
N GLN A 121 3.00 17.60 19.41
CA GLN A 121 3.35 17.82 17.99
C GLN A 121 4.86 17.92 17.68
N ALA A 122 5.73 17.75 18.68
CA ALA A 122 7.18 17.71 18.50
C ALA A 122 7.61 16.45 17.72
N GLN A 123 8.76 16.53 17.07
CA GLN A 123 9.39 15.39 16.40
C GLN A 123 9.63 14.25 17.42
N LEU A 124 9.19 13.03 17.08
CA LEU A 124 9.45 11.84 17.86
C LEU A 124 10.92 11.45 17.74
N ASP A 125 11.55 11.19 18.89
CA ASP A 125 12.89 10.65 18.96
C ASP A 125 12.88 9.11 18.75
N ALA A 126 14.06 8.50 18.79
CA ALA A 126 14.20 7.04 18.65
C ALA A 126 13.60 6.24 19.83
N TRP A 127 13.32 6.92 20.96
CA TRP A 127 12.85 6.35 22.21
C TRP A 127 11.35 6.60 22.46
N PHE A 128 10.62 6.95 21.40
CA PHE A 128 9.18 7.14 21.45
C PHE A 128 8.46 5.88 21.92
N GLU A 129 7.29 6.10 22.50
CA GLU A 129 6.46 5.05 23.03
C GLU A 129 5.11 5.06 22.30
N VAL A 130 4.56 3.87 22.10
CA VAL A 130 3.25 3.69 21.47
C VAL A 130 2.33 3.12 22.51
N ASP A 131 1.21 3.78 22.67
CA ASP A 131 0.23 3.52 23.72
C ASP A 131 -1.18 3.44 23.12
N HIS A 132 -2.11 2.87 23.88
CA HIS A 132 -3.49 2.69 23.45
C HIS A 132 -4.32 3.94 23.72
N LYS A 133 -5.09 4.45 22.77
CA LYS A 133 -6.00 5.60 22.98
C LYS A 133 -7.04 5.29 24.05
N THR A 134 -7.66 4.12 23.95
CA THR A 134 -8.51 3.50 24.97
C THR A 134 -7.75 2.31 25.54
N ARG A 135 -7.61 2.26 26.87
CA ARG A 135 -6.89 1.17 27.55
C ARG A 135 -7.54 -0.18 27.25
N LEU A 136 -6.73 -1.24 27.23
CA LEU A 136 -7.22 -2.62 27.10
C LEU A 136 -8.19 -3.01 28.23
N ALA A 137 -8.01 -2.46 29.43
CA ALA A 137 -8.90 -2.70 30.58
C ALA A 137 -10.30 -2.10 30.37
N ASP A 138 -10.39 -1.02 29.59
CA ASP A 138 -11.63 -0.29 29.31
C ASP A 138 -12.26 -0.74 27.98
N GLY A 139 -11.88 -1.92 27.47
CA GLY A 139 -12.38 -2.47 26.20
C GLY A 139 -11.62 -2.03 24.95
N GLY A 140 -10.44 -1.43 25.10
CA GLY A 140 -9.56 -1.10 23.97
C GLY A 140 -8.99 -2.33 23.26
N SER A 141 -8.53 -2.14 22.02
CA SER A 141 -7.93 -3.19 21.18
C SER A 141 -6.48 -2.89 20.82
N ASN A 142 -5.78 -3.89 20.25
CA ASN A 142 -4.43 -3.72 19.70
C ASN A 142 -4.44 -3.28 18.21
N HIS A 143 -5.59 -2.86 17.71
CA HIS A 143 -5.73 -2.41 16.34
C HIS A 143 -5.14 -0.99 16.17
N ILE A 144 -4.71 -0.66 14.96
CA ILE A 144 -3.91 0.56 14.68
C ILE A 144 -4.68 1.84 15.00
N ASP A 145 -6.00 1.83 14.81
CA ASP A 145 -6.90 2.93 15.13
C ASP A 145 -6.88 3.32 16.61
N ASN A 146 -6.68 2.35 17.50
CA ASN A 146 -6.59 2.52 18.94
C ASN A 146 -5.14 2.73 19.41
N LEU A 147 -4.16 2.92 18.52
CA LEU A 147 -2.78 3.17 18.90
C LEU A 147 -2.38 4.62 18.59
N VAL A 148 -1.49 5.15 19.43
CA VAL A 148 -0.95 6.50 19.29
C VAL A 148 0.52 6.54 19.70
N ALA A 149 1.36 7.19 18.90
CA ALA A 149 2.76 7.42 19.22
C ALA A 149 2.95 8.74 19.98
N LEU A 150 3.65 8.68 21.11
CA LEU A 150 3.89 9.77 22.03
C LEU A 150 5.38 9.86 22.37
N CYS A 151 5.86 11.07 22.66
CA CYS A 151 7.17 11.23 23.30
C CYS A 151 7.08 10.79 24.77
N ARG A 152 8.22 10.50 25.39
CA ARG A 152 8.29 10.04 26.79
C ARG A 152 7.57 10.94 27.78
N ASN A 153 7.68 12.25 27.61
CA ASN A 153 7.04 13.22 28.50
C ASN A 153 5.51 13.16 28.40
N CYS A 154 4.97 13.16 27.19
CA CYS A 154 3.52 13.07 26.95
C CYS A 154 2.95 11.71 27.37
N HIS A 155 3.71 10.63 27.15
CA HIS A 155 3.31 9.29 27.59
C HIS A 155 3.29 9.17 29.12
N GLY A 156 4.32 9.69 29.81
CA GLY A 156 4.35 9.71 31.28
C GLY A 156 3.24 10.58 31.87
N LYS A 157 2.97 11.74 31.26
CA LYS A 157 1.85 12.61 31.62
C LYS A 157 0.53 11.85 31.52
N LYS A 158 0.26 11.19 30.39
CA LYS A 158 -0.96 10.40 30.18
C LYS A 158 -1.10 9.29 31.22
N THR A 159 -0.08 8.47 31.40
CA THR A 159 -0.06 7.39 32.41
C THR A 159 -0.39 7.92 33.81
N THR A 160 0.12 9.10 34.16
CA THR A 160 -0.18 9.73 35.46
C THR A 160 -1.65 10.13 35.54
N PHE A 161 -2.19 10.80 34.53
CA PHE A 161 -3.60 11.23 34.51
C PHE A 161 -4.59 10.08 34.57
N GLU A 162 -4.28 8.96 33.97
CA GLU A 162 -5.18 7.81 33.95
C GLU A 162 -5.10 6.92 35.21
N ASN A 163 -4.13 7.17 36.11
CA ASN A 163 -3.98 6.47 37.38
C ASN A 163 -4.34 7.34 38.60
N LEU A 164 -4.75 8.60 38.35
CA LEU A 164 -5.36 9.50 39.34
C LEU A 164 -6.85 9.16 39.49
#